data_AF-A0A2V6J6V1-F1
#
_entry.id   AF-A0A2V6J6V1-F1
#
_cell.length_a   1.000
_cell.length_b   1.000
_cell.length_c   1.000
_cell.angle_alpha   90.00
_cell.angle_beta   90.00
_cell.angle_gamma   90.00
#
_symmetry.space_group_name_H-M   'P 1'
#
loop_
_entity.id
_entity.type
_entity.pdbx_description
1 polymer ?
#
loop_
_entity_poly.entity_id
_entity_poly.type
_entity_poly.pdbx_seq_one_letter_code
_entity_poly.pdbx_strand_id
1 'polypeptide(L)'
;MTALEHARAIAEQLVQESPNDTRRLAILGELLAALGEKEAAIAEGKRATELLPESEDGYDGPEITCRLAQIYALTGESDEAFRLLDHLLEVPNGLTVAMLKLDPAWEPLRKDPRFRALIDKYAANR
;
A
#
# COMPACT_ATOMS: atom_id res chain seq x y z
N MET A 1 -13.62 20.92 -7.98
CA MET A 1 -13.51 19.63 -7.27
C MET A 1 -13.10 18.57 -8.27
N THR A 2 -11.89 18.05 -8.16
CA THR A 2 -11.40 16.96 -9.01
C THR A 2 -12.08 15.64 -8.62
N ALA A 3 -11.99 14.61 -9.46
CA ALA A 3 -12.53 13.28 -9.12
C ALA A 3 -11.88 12.71 -7.85
N LEU A 4 -10.58 12.96 -7.63
CA LEU A 4 -9.86 12.54 -6.43
C LEU A 4 -10.33 13.27 -5.17
N GLU A 5 -10.56 14.59 -5.24
CA GLU A 5 -11.09 15.35 -4.11
C GLU A 5 -12.49 14.87 -3.68
N HIS A 6 -13.35 14.51 -4.66
CA HIS A 6 -14.66 13.95 -4.37
C HIS A 6 -14.55 12.55 -3.73
N ALA A 7 -13.66 11.70 -4.26
CA ALA A 7 -13.41 10.38 -3.70
C ALA A 7 -12.86 10.47 -2.26
N ARG A 8 -11.96 11.41 -1.98
CA ARG A 8 -11.44 11.67 -0.62
C ARG A 8 -12.58 11.99 0.34
N ALA A 9 -13.47 12.92 -0.02
CA ALA A 9 -14.59 13.31 0.85
C ALA A 9 -15.53 12.13 1.18
N ILE A 10 -15.80 11.24 0.21
CA ILE A 10 -16.60 10.03 0.44
C ILE A 10 -15.84 9.08 1.37
N ALA A 11 -14.55 8.85 1.13
CA ALA A 11 -13.73 7.96 1.96
C ALA A 11 -13.63 8.47 3.41
N GLU A 12 -13.46 9.78 3.62
CA GLU A 12 -13.48 10.43 4.94
C GLU A 12 -14.79 10.14 5.69
N GLN A 13 -15.94 10.32 5.01
CA GLN A 13 -17.24 10.01 5.61
C GLN A 13 -17.36 8.52 5.98
N LEU A 14 -16.95 7.63 5.09
CA LEU A 14 -17.01 6.18 5.34
C LEU A 14 -16.11 5.77 6.51
N VAL A 15 -14.95 6.41 6.69
CA VAL A 15 -14.10 6.20 7.87
C VAL A 15 -14.77 6.76 9.13
N GLN A 16 -15.43 7.91 9.08
CA GLN A 16 -16.17 8.44 10.24
C GLN A 16 -17.29 7.49 10.70
N GLU A 17 -18.00 6.88 9.76
CA GLU A 17 -19.07 5.90 10.04
C GLU A 17 -18.52 4.58 10.60
N SER A 18 -17.29 4.20 10.26
CA SER A 18 -16.66 2.96 10.72
C SER A 18 -15.15 3.16 10.90
N PRO A 19 -14.72 3.78 12.02
CA PRO A 19 -13.34 4.24 12.18
C PRO A 19 -12.29 3.14 12.22
N ASN A 20 -12.69 1.89 12.46
CA ASN A 20 -11.78 0.76 12.57
C ASN A 20 -11.90 -0.22 11.39
N ASP A 21 -12.61 0.15 10.32
CA ASP A 21 -12.62 -0.62 9.08
C ASP A 21 -11.29 -0.41 8.34
N THR A 22 -10.43 -1.41 8.37
CA THR A 22 -9.05 -1.35 7.86
C THR A 22 -8.99 -1.09 6.37
N ARG A 23 -9.96 -1.61 5.59
CA ARG A 23 -10.02 -1.40 4.15
C ARG A 23 -10.36 0.06 3.84
N ARG A 24 -11.31 0.67 4.58
CA ARG A 24 -11.65 2.10 4.42
C ARG A 24 -10.49 3.01 4.78
N LEU A 25 -9.78 2.72 5.89
CA LEU A 25 -8.59 3.48 6.29
C LEU A 25 -7.51 3.42 5.23
N ALA A 26 -7.21 2.23 4.70
CA ALA A 26 -6.22 2.07 3.65
C ALA A 26 -6.61 2.80 2.35
N ILE A 27 -7.89 2.77 1.96
CA ILE A 27 -8.39 3.49 0.77
C ILE A 27 -8.25 5.00 0.96
N LEU A 28 -8.60 5.51 2.14
CA LEU A 28 -8.40 6.92 2.47
C LEU A 28 -6.92 7.29 2.39
N GLY A 29 -6.02 6.46 2.92
CA GLY A 29 -4.58 6.66 2.83
C GLY A 29 -4.06 6.78 1.40
N GLU A 30 -4.49 5.90 0.49
CA GLU A 30 -4.11 5.97 -0.93
C GLU A 30 -4.62 7.23 -1.63
N LEU A 31 -5.85 7.65 -1.34
CA LEU A 31 -6.43 8.87 -1.90
C LEU A 31 -5.69 10.12 -1.42
N LEU A 32 -5.35 10.16 -0.12
CA LEU A 32 -4.52 11.21 0.46
C LEU A 32 -3.13 11.24 -0.18
N ALA A 33 -2.50 10.08 -0.39
CA ALA A 33 -1.21 9.98 -1.06
C ALA A 33 -1.27 10.53 -2.49
N ALA A 34 -2.30 10.16 -3.25
CA ALA A 34 -2.54 10.64 -4.61
C ALA A 34 -2.79 12.15 -4.69
N LEU A 35 -3.32 12.75 -3.62
CA LEU A 35 -3.52 14.20 -3.49
C LEU A 35 -2.29 14.94 -2.94
N GLY A 36 -1.22 14.23 -2.61
CA GLY A 36 0.02 14.81 -2.05
C GLY A 36 -0.02 15.05 -0.55
N GLU A 37 -1.05 14.56 0.16
CA GLU A 37 -1.21 14.68 1.61
C GLU A 37 -0.46 13.56 2.34
N LYS A 38 0.87 13.61 2.22
CA LYS A 38 1.78 12.54 2.62
C LYS A 38 1.62 12.07 4.08
N GLU A 39 1.67 12.98 5.04
CA GLU A 39 1.69 12.62 6.46
C GLU A 39 0.37 11.95 6.88
N ALA A 40 -0.76 12.49 6.39
CA ALA A 40 -2.08 11.93 6.64
C ALA A 40 -2.23 10.55 5.97
N ALA A 41 -1.75 10.40 4.73
CA ALA A 41 -1.79 9.14 4.01
C ALA A 41 -1.08 8.01 4.77
N ILE A 42 0.15 8.29 5.23
CA ILE A 42 0.96 7.32 5.97
C ILE A 42 0.31 6.99 7.31
N ALA A 43 -0.28 7.96 8.00
CA ALA A 43 -0.96 7.74 9.27
C ALA A 43 -2.13 6.76 9.13
N GLU A 44 -2.99 6.95 8.12
CA GLU A 44 -4.14 6.06 7.88
C GLU A 44 -3.70 4.65 7.46
N GLY A 45 -2.69 4.55 6.59
CA GLY A 45 -2.13 3.26 6.19
C GLY A 45 -1.52 2.47 7.36
N LYS A 46 -0.75 3.13 8.23
CA LYS A 46 -0.18 2.51 9.44
C LYS A 46 -1.27 2.05 10.39
N ARG A 47 -2.27 2.89 10.65
CA ARG A 47 -3.41 2.56 11.51
C ARG A 47 -4.15 1.33 10.98
N ALA A 48 -4.34 1.21 9.66
CA ALA A 48 -4.94 0.03 9.05
C ALA A 48 -4.13 -1.24 9.35
N THR A 49 -2.80 -1.20 9.21
CA THR A 49 -1.93 -2.35 9.52
C THR A 49 -1.85 -2.69 11.01
N GLU A 50 -2.00 -1.70 11.90
CA GLU A 50 -2.05 -1.92 13.35
C GLU A 50 -3.36 -2.58 13.80
N LEU A 51 -4.46 -2.28 13.11
CA LEU A 51 -5.78 -2.86 13.39
C LEU A 51 -5.96 -4.27 12.83
N LEU A 52 -5.29 -4.59 11.72
CA LEU A 52 -5.29 -5.94 11.13
C LEU A 52 -3.85 -6.38 10.83
N PRO A 53 -3.08 -6.71 11.87
CA PRO A 53 -1.72 -7.20 11.68
C PRO A 53 -1.72 -8.59 11.04
N GLU A 54 -0.77 -8.84 10.14
CA GLU A 54 -0.61 -10.13 9.44
C GLU A 54 -0.44 -11.33 10.38
N SER A 55 0.07 -11.10 11.60
CA SER A 55 0.22 -12.15 12.62
C SER A 55 -1.12 -12.67 13.14
N GLU A 56 -2.17 -11.85 13.10
CA GLU A 56 -3.52 -12.20 13.54
C GLU A 56 -4.39 -12.62 12.35
N ASP A 57 -4.17 -12.01 11.19
CA ASP A 57 -4.86 -12.35 9.95
C ASP A 57 -3.88 -12.49 8.78
N GLY A 58 -3.40 -13.71 8.55
CA GLY A 58 -2.51 -14.04 7.43
C GLY A 58 -3.21 -14.09 6.06
N TYR A 59 -4.53 -13.86 6.00
CA TYR A 59 -5.28 -13.82 4.75
C TYR A 59 -5.51 -12.38 4.30
N ASP A 60 -6.20 -11.57 5.08
CA ASP A 60 -6.52 -10.19 4.73
C ASP A 60 -5.40 -9.19 5.15
N GLY A 61 -4.59 -9.52 6.15
CA GLY A 61 -3.48 -8.67 6.62
C GLY A 61 -2.48 -8.28 5.54
N PRO A 62 -1.98 -9.23 4.71
CA PRO A 62 -1.05 -8.91 3.62
C PRO A 62 -1.64 -7.94 2.58
N GLU A 63 -2.96 -7.95 2.36
CA GLU A 63 -3.63 -6.96 1.50
C GLU A 63 -3.46 -5.55 2.09
N ILE A 64 -3.69 -5.38 3.40
CA ILE A 64 -3.56 -4.09 4.08
C ILE A 64 -2.11 -3.61 4.10
N THR A 65 -1.14 -4.50 4.35
CA THR A 65 0.29 -4.17 4.27
C THR A 65 0.70 -3.75 2.85
N CYS A 66 0.16 -4.42 1.82
CA CYS A 66 0.38 -4.03 0.43
C CYS A 66 -0.09 -2.60 0.15
N ARG A 67 -1.27 -2.22 0.64
CA ARG A 67 -1.81 -0.87 0.49
C ARG A 67 -0.93 0.18 1.19
N LEU A 68 -0.39 -0.14 2.38
CA LEU A 68 0.62 0.73 3.03
C LEU A 68 1.91 0.86 2.19
N ALA A 69 2.37 -0.23 1.56
CA ALA A 69 3.52 -0.17 0.64
C ALA A 69 3.24 0.73 -0.58
N GLN A 70 2.02 0.70 -1.12
CA GLN A 70 1.60 1.61 -2.20
C GLN A 70 1.59 3.07 -1.73
N ILE A 71 1.08 3.34 -0.53
CA ILE A 71 1.10 4.69 0.07
C ILE A 71 2.54 5.20 0.19
N TYR A 72 3.47 4.37 0.68
CA TYR A 72 4.88 4.75 0.73
C TYR A 72 5.48 5.02 -0.65
N ALA A 73 5.16 4.19 -1.65
CA ALA A 73 5.62 4.42 -3.02
C ALA A 73 5.10 5.76 -3.59
N LEU A 74 3.81 6.04 -3.42
CA LEU A 74 3.16 7.26 -3.92
C LEU A 74 3.66 8.52 -3.21
N THR A 75 4.04 8.42 -1.94
CA THR A 75 4.53 9.56 -1.13
C THR A 75 6.05 9.74 -1.18
N GLY A 76 6.76 8.91 -1.95
CA GLY A 76 8.21 8.99 -2.14
C GLY A 76 9.03 8.34 -1.02
N GLU A 77 8.40 7.66 -0.06
CA GLU A 77 9.05 6.88 1.01
C GLU A 77 9.55 5.53 0.47
N SER A 78 10.45 5.59 -0.51
CA SER A 78 10.88 4.44 -1.30
C SER A 78 11.53 3.35 -0.45
N ASP A 79 12.28 3.72 0.59
CA ASP A 79 12.95 2.76 1.47
C ASP A 79 11.96 1.89 2.25
N GLU A 80 10.91 2.51 2.82
CA GLU A 80 9.84 1.78 3.50
C GLU A 80 8.99 0.97 2.53
N ALA A 81 8.73 1.50 1.32
CA ALA A 81 8.03 0.75 0.28
C ALA A 81 8.81 -0.53 -0.08
N PHE A 82 10.11 -0.43 -0.37
CA PHE A 82 10.93 -1.60 -0.70
C PHE A 82 11.02 -2.61 0.43
N ARG A 83 11.09 -2.15 1.69
CA ARG A 83 11.07 -3.04 2.86
C ARG A 83 9.80 -3.87 2.91
N LEU A 84 8.64 -3.26 2.71
CA LEU A 84 7.36 -3.97 2.68
C LEU A 84 7.21 -4.86 1.44
N LEU A 85 7.68 -4.41 0.28
CA LEU A 85 7.65 -5.22 -0.94
C LEU A 85 8.48 -6.50 -0.83
N ASP A 86 9.66 -6.44 -0.20
CA ASP A 86 10.49 -7.64 0.02
C ASP A 86 9.78 -8.66 0.92
N HIS A 87 9.21 -8.21 2.04
CA HIS A 87 8.39 -9.03 2.94
C HIS A 87 7.18 -9.65 2.22
N LEU A 88 6.42 -8.84 1.48
CA LEU A 88 5.20 -9.27 0.81
C LEU A 88 5.46 -10.31 -0.29
N LEU A 89 6.65 -10.36 -0.87
CA LEU A 89 7.00 -11.39 -1.87
C LEU A 89 7.37 -12.74 -1.22
N GLU A 90 7.63 -12.77 0.09
CA GLU A 90 7.98 -13.97 0.85
C GLU A 90 6.76 -14.60 1.54
N VAL A 91 5.80 -13.79 2.01
CA VAL A 91 4.65 -14.31 2.77
C VAL A 91 3.55 -14.95 1.90
N PRO A 92 2.83 -15.96 2.43
CA PRO A 92 1.59 -16.44 1.82
C PRO A 92 0.58 -15.30 1.65
N ASN A 93 -0.20 -15.36 0.58
CA ASN A 93 -1.20 -14.34 0.21
C ASN A 93 -0.67 -12.90 0.06
N GLY A 94 0.66 -12.72 0.01
CA GLY A 94 1.29 -11.45 -0.31
C GLY A 94 1.37 -11.18 -1.82
N LEU A 95 2.38 -10.41 -2.21
CA LEU A 95 2.60 -10.00 -3.59
C LEU A 95 3.21 -11.09 -4.46
N THR A 96 3.03 -10.91 -5.77
CA THR A 96 3.75 -11.67 -6.79
C THR A 96 4.55 -10.74 -7.68
N VAL A 97 5.60 -11.27 -8.32
CA VAL A 97 6.36 -10.51 -9.33
C VAL A 97 5.46 -10.02 -10.48
N ALA A 98 4.41 -10.75 -10.83
CA ALA A 98 3.45 -10.32 -11.85
C ALA A 98 2.69 -9.06 -11.41
N MET A 99 2.24 -9.00 -10.15
CA MET A 99 1.59 -7.81 -9.60
C MET A 99 2.49 -6.58 -9.63
N LEU A 100 3.77 -6.72 -9.25
CA LEU A 100 4.74 -5.62 -9.36
C LEU A 100 4.91 -5.11 -10.79
N LYS A 101 4.92 -6.02 -11.77
CA LYS A 101 5.10 -5.65 -13.18
C LYS A 101 3.86 -4.97 -13.77
N LEU A 102 2.66 -5.35 -13.36
CA LEU A 102 1.40 -4.95 -14.00
C LEU A 102 0.71 -3.77 -13.31
N ASP A 103 0.84 -3.61 -12.00
CA ASP A 103 0.13 -2.58 -11.25
C ASP A 103 0.82 -1.21 -11.39
N PRO A 104 0.10 -0.15 -11.81
CA PRO A 104 0.65 1.20 -11.93
C PRO A 104 0.94 1.88 -10.58
N ALA A 105 0.43 1.37 -9.45
CA ALA A 105 0.77 1.92 -8.13
C ALA A 105 2.29 1.91 -7.85
N TRP A 106 3.03 1.01 -8.51
CA TRP A 106 4.48 0.89 -8.39
C TRP A 106 5.27 1.77 -9.36
N GLU A 107 4.61 2.55 -10.22
CA GLU A 107 5.27 3.44 -11.18
C GLU A 107 6.33 4.36 -10.55
N PRO A 108 6.11 4.96 -9.36
CA PRO A 108 7.12 5.77 -8.69
C PRO A 108 8.44 5.03 -8.42
N LEU A 109 8.39 3.71 -8.21
CA LEU A 109 9.55 2.89 -7.87
C LEU A 109 10.27 2.31 -9.10
N ARG A 110 9.64 2.26 -10.28
CA ARG A 110 10.19 1.56 -11.44
C ARG A 110 11.55 2.08 -11.93
N LYS A 111 11.86 3.35 -11.65
CA LYS A 111 13.14 3.98 -12.02
C LYS A 111 14.26 3.66 -11.02
N ASP A 112 13.91 3.18 -9.83
CA ASP A 112 14.89 2.80 -8.82
C ASP A 112 15.51 1.42 -9.19
N PRO A 113 16.85 1.29 -9.28
CA PRO A 113 17.50 0.03 -9.60
C PRO A 113 17.10 -1.13 -8.67
N ARG A 114 16.72 -0.84 -7.41
CA ARG A 114 16.25 -1.83 -6.45
C ARG A 114 14.98 -2.53 -6.91
N PHE A 115 14.13 -1.86 -7.69
CA PHE A 115 12.90 -2.47 -8.24
C PHE A 115 13.21 -3.62 -9.19
N ARG A 116 14.18 -3.43 -10.09
CA ARG A 116 14.64 -4.50 -10.97
C ARG A 116 15.31 -5.62 -10.17
N ALA A 117 16.18 -5.28 -9.21
CA ALA A 117 16.84 -6.27 -8.36
C ALA A 117 15.83 -7.12 -7.57
N LEU A 118 14.76 -6.52 -7.06
CA LEU A 118 13.67 -7.21 -6.37
C LEU A 118 12.95 -8.19 -7.31
N ILE A 119 12.57 -7.73 -8.51
CA ILE A 119 11.96 -8.61 -9.52
C ILE A 119 12.86 -9.80 -9.83
N ASP A 120 14.16 -9.56 -10.04
CA ASP A 120 15.09 -10.62 -10.42
C ASP A 120 15.31 -11.61 -9.26
N LYS A 121 15.36 -11.14 -8.01
CA LYS A 121 15.43 -11.97 -6.79
C LYS A 121 14.28 -12.98 -6.71
N TYR A 122 13.04 -12.56 -7.03
CA TYR A 122 11.85 -13.39 -6.87
C TYR A 122 11.31 -14.01 -8.16
N ALA A 123 11.80 -13.63 -9.33
CA ALA A 123 11.40 -14.23 -10.61
C ALA A 123 11.92 -15.67 -10.78
N ALA A 124 12.98 -16.05 -10.06
CA ALA A 124 13.58 -17.38 -10.11
C ALA A 124 12.95 -18.38 -9.11
N ASN A 125 12.12 -17.88 -8.17
CA ASN A 125 11.60 -18.65 -7.03
C ASN A 125 10.14 -19.13 -7.20
N ARG A 126 9.59 -19.13 -8.42
CA ARG A 126 8.28 -19.72 -8.72
C ARG A 126 8.26 -20.43 -10.07
#